data_AF-A0A2D8EQP3-F1
#
_entry.id   AF-A0A2D8EQP3-F1
#
_cell.length_a   1.000
_cell.length_b   1.000
_cell.length_c   1.000
_cell.angle_alpha   90.00
_cell.angle_beta   90.00
_cell.angle_gamma   90.00
#
_symmetry.space_group_name_H-M   'P 1'
#
loop_
_entity.id
_entity.type
_entity.pdbx_description
1 polymer ?
#
loop_
_entity_poly.entity_id
_entity_poly.type
_entity_poly.pdbx_seq_one_letter_code
_entity_poly.pdbx_strand_id
1 'polypeptide(L)'
;MSGDRDHPERAGNTMDTIEQTQDAGWRGTVAKASLALSIFTVFWFIIAALGTKLGLWNWQVGLGLMTINWGLKLIFVALGVSVIAVILSLIKAPRKRAFILAFASLLIAGLSFGRVAAFGGEASRLPPIHDVQTDWSNPIMPSDALLAVRAETEAMNPVEAAPIVPEYAEDRWPGTPGRLVSELQEEAEFDPTQQDDRADAPYPKLDSYITQAPSEAAFEAILTLVKERGWVIVASDETAGRIEATETSFWFDFKDDIMIRIQPTEEGGSRIDVRSTSRVGLSDLGANAKRVRNLLDDIEIALR
;
A
#
# COMPACT_ATOMS: atom_id res chain seq x y z
N MET A 1 -91.14 4.71 26.52
CA MET A 1 -90.31 3.95 25.55
C MET A 1 -88.88 4.45 25.68
N SER A 2 -87.94 3.54 26.00
CA SER A 2 -86.47 3.65 26.01
C SER A 2 -85.86 4.68 26.98
N GLY A 3 -85.10 4.34 28.03
CA GLY A 3 -83.96 3.41 28.11
C GLY A 3 -82.67 4.25 27.87
N ASP A 4 -82.11 4.88 28.90
CA ASP A 4 -81.08 4.41 29.84
C ASP A 4 -79.65 4.32 29.24
N ARG A 5 -78.77 5.16 29.80
CA ARG A 5 -77.32 4.99 30.08
C ARG A 5 -76.24 4.80 29.00
N ASP A 6 -75.19 5.61 29.21
CA ASP A 6 -73.75 5.27 29.25
C ASP A 6 -72.84 5.93 28.22
N HIS A 7 -71.98 6.83 28.71
CA HIS A 7 -70.65 7.03 28.16
C HIS A 7 -69.77 5.82 28.54
N PRO A 8 -68.96 5.33 27.59
CA PRO A 8 -67.56 5.16 27.92
C PRO A 8 -66.61 5.61 26.81
N GLU A 9 -65.47 6.13 27.26
CA GLU A 9 -64.21 6.23 26.51
C GLU A 9 -63.84 4.91 25.84
N ARG A 10 -63.30 4.99 24.61
CA ARG A 10 -62.18 4.14 24.18
C ARG A 10 -61.20 4.96 23.37
N ALA A 11 -60.26 5.57 24.09
CA ALA A 11 -58.88 5.60 23.63
C ALA A 11 -58.44 4.15 23.35
N GLY A 12 -57.86 3.91 22.18
CA GLY A 12 -57.47 2.57 21.78
C GLY A 12 -56.84 2.51 20.41
N ASN A 13 -55.56 2.88 20.34
CA ASN A 13 -54.59 2.20 19.47
C ASN A 13 -54.55 2.48 17.97
N THR A 14 -54.44 3.75 17.56
CA THR A 14 -53.77 4.07 16.26
C THR A 14 -52.27 4.34 16.42
N MET A 15 -51.76 4.42 17.65
CA MET A 15 -50.33 4.56 17.94
C MET A 15 -49.58 3.23 18.23
N ASP A 16 -50.25 2.09 18.37
CA ASP A 16 -49.57 0.77 18.41
C ASP A 16 -49.20 0.22 17.01
N THR A 17 -49.61 0.91 15.94
CA THR A 17 -49.22 0.56 14.57
C THR A 17 -47.82 1.09 14.21
N ILE A 18 -47.22 1.87 15.12
CA ILE A 18 -45.86 2.37 14.98
C ILE A 18 -44.98 1.45 15.82
N GLU A 19 -44.25 0.57 15.13
CA GLU A 19 -43.08 -0.11 15.71
C GLU A 19 -43.31 -1.39 16.54
N GLN A 20 -44.32 -2.21 16.22
CA GLN A 20 -44.07 -3.67 16.27
C GLN A 20 -43.02 -3.97 15.19
N THR A 21 -41.76 -3.78 15.58
CA THR A 21 -40.61 -4.15 14.78
C THR A 21 -40.87 -5.54 14.23
N GLN A 22 -40.83 -5.62 12.90
CA GLN A 22 -40.77 -6.87 12.15
C GLN A 22 -39.48 -7.62 12.56
N ASP A 23 -39.46 -8.14 13.78
CA ASP A 23 -38.32 -8.83 14.35
C ASP A 23 -38.30 -10.24 13.75
N ALA A 24 -37.24 -10.54 13.02
CA ALA A 24 -37.02 -11.87 12.47
C ALA A 24 -36.59 -12.88 13.56
N GLY A 25 -36.59 -12.46 14.83
CA GLY A 25 -36.21 -13.23 16.01
C GLY A 25 -34.73 -13.56 15.96
N TRP A 26 -34.39 -14.82 16.23
CA TRP A 26 -33.01 -15.29 16.21
C TRP A 26 -32.30 -15.03 14.86
N ARG A 27 -33.02 -15.02 13.73
CA ARG A 27 -32.46 -14.72 12.40
C ARG A 27 -32.03 -13.26 12.28
N GLY A 28 -32.78 -12.35 12.90
CA GLY A 28 -32.41 -10.94 12.98
C GLY A 28 -31.17 -10.74 13.85
N THR A 29 -31.03 -11.53 14.92
CA THR A 29 -29.82 -11.55 15.75
C THR A 29 -28.61 -12.06 14.97
N VAL A 30 -28.75 -13.14 14.20
CA VAL A 30 -27.69 -13.62 13.30
C VAL A 30 -27.29 -12.57 12.28
N ALA A 31 -28.25 -11.88 11.64
CA ALA A 31 -27.95 -10.83 10.68
C ALA A 31 -27.18 -9.64 11.30
N LYS A 32 -27.56 -9.22 12.52
CA LYS A 32 -26.83 -8.18 13.27
C LYS A 32 -25.41 -8.63 13.64
N ALA A 33 -25.25 -9.87 14.12
CA ALA A 33 -23.94 -10.42 14.48
C ALA A 33 -23.03 -10.53 13.25
N SER A 34 -23.57 -10.97 12.12
CA SER A 34 -22.87 -11.00 10.83
C SER A 34 -22.39 -9.62 10.42
N LEU A 35 -23.26 -8.61 10.49
CA LEU A 35 -22.89 -7.23 10.16
C LEU A 35 -21.81 -6.69 11.09
N ALA A 36 -21.94 -6.91 12.40
CA ALA A 36 -20.94 -6.53 13.38
C ALA A 36 -19.57 -7.18 13.10
N LEU A 37 -19.55 -8.47 12.70
CA LEU A 37 -18.33 -9.17 12.32
C LEU A 37 -17.68 -8.58 11.06
N SER A 38 -18.46 -8.27 10.02
CA SER A 38 -17.93 -7.62 8.81
C SER A 38 -17.34 -6.24 9.13
N ILE A 39 -18.01 -5.45 9.97
CA ILE A 39 -17.51 -4.14 10.41
C ILE A 39 -16.24 -4.30 11.25
N PHE A 40 -16.24 -5.22 12.21
CA PHE A 40 -15.05 -5.54 13.01
C PHE A 40 -13.86 -5.93 12.12
N THR A 41 -14.11 -6.71 11.07
CA THR A 41 -13.08 -7.12 10.11
C THR A 41 -12.44 -5.91 9.42
N VAL A 42 -13.22 -4.89 9.05
CA VAL A 42 -12.68 -3.63 8.50
C VAL A 42 -11.81 -2.90 9.53
N PHE A 43 -12.31 -2.77 10.77
CA PHE A 43 -11.55 -2.13 11.85
C PHE A 43 -10.27 -2.89 12.18
N TRP A 44 -10.25 -4.22 12.06
CA TRP A 44 -9.05 -5.03 12.26
C TRP A 44 -7.91 -4.58 11.35
N PHE A 45 -8.17 -4.36 10.05
CA PHE A 45 -7.15 -3.87 9.11
C PHE A 45 -6.69 -2.45 9.45
N ILE A 46 -7.61 -1.57 9.87
CA ILE A 46 -7.27 -0.20 10.29
C ILE A 46 -6.37 -0.24 11.52
N ILE A 47 -6.71 -1.06 12.52
CA ILE A 47 -5.92 -1.24 13.73
C ILE A 47 -4.54 -1.77 13.35
N ALA A 48 -4.46 -2.82 12.52
CA ALA A 48 -3.21 -3.43 12.07
C ALA A 48 -2.24 -2.38 11.47
N ALA A 49 -2.73 -1.52 10.58
CA ALA A 49 -1.92 -0.50 9.92
C ALA A 49 -1.58 0.67 10.87
N LEU A 50 -2.56 1.21 11.60
CA LEU A 50 -2.31 2.32 12.53
C LEU A 50 -1.39 1.92 13.68
N GLY A 51 -1.50 0.70 14.18
CA GLY A 51 -0.60 0.23 15.23
C GLY A 51 0.85 0.12 14.76
N THR A 52 1.09 -0.25 13.49
CA THR A 52 2.44 -0.20 12.92
C THR A 52 2.93 1.23 12.82
N LYS A 53 2.10 2.12 12.25
CA LYS A 53 2.44 3.54 12.12
C LYS A 53 2.75 4.23 13.44
N LEU A 54 2.00 3.88 14.50
CA LEU A 54 2.18 4.44 15.85
C LEU A 54 3.28 3.73 16.64
N GLY A 55 3.97 2.74 16.07
CA GLY A 55 5.03 1.99 16.72
C GLY A 55 4.56 1.06 17.84
N LEU A 56 3.26 0.72 17.88
CA LEU A 56 2.72 -0.27 18.83
C LEU A 56 3.21 -1.69 18.52
N TRP A 57 3.53 -1.96 17.26
CA TRP A 57 4.14 -3.19 16.78
C TRP A 57 4.90 -2.95 15.47
N ASN A 58 5.77 -3.88 15.08
CA ASN A 58 6.52 -3.81 13.83
C ASN A 58 5.71 -4.24 12.60
N TRP A 59 6.29 -4.08 11.42
CA TRP A 59 5.64 -4.42 10.15
C TRP A 59 5.35 -5.91 10.00
N GLN A 60 6.20 -6.80 10.54
CA GLN A 60 5.96 -8.25 10.49
C GLN A 60 4.69 -8.63 11.25
N VAL A 61 4.41 -7.94 12.36
CA VAL A 61 3.16 -8.12 13.11
C VAL A 61 2.00 -7.46 12.40
N GLY A 62 2.08 -6.17 12.05
CA GLY A 62 0.93 -5.45 11.47
C GLY A 62 0.56 -5.91 10.05
N LEU A 63 1.54 -6.01 9.15
CA LEU A 63 1.31 -6.49 7.79
C LEU A 63 1.29 -8.03 7.73
N GLY A 64 2.31 -8.70 8.27
CA GLY A 64 2.43 -10.15 8.15
C GLY A 64 1.37 -10.92 8.95
N LEU A 65 1.37 -10.76 10.27
CA LEU A 65 0.49 -11.53 11.16
C LEU A 65 -0.96 -11.02 11.13
N MET A 66 -1.17 -9.72 11.29
CA MET A 66 -2.52 -9.16 11.45
C MET A 66 -3.22 -9.01 10.10
N THR A 67 -2.57 -8.44 9.09
CA THR A 67 -3.20 -8.18 7.77
C THR A 67 -3.23 -9.44 6.90
N ILE A 68 -2.09 -10.06 6.62
CA ILE A 68 -1.99 -11.19 5.69
C ILE A 68 -2.52 -12.48 6.31
N ASN A 69 -2.08 -12.86 7.51
CA ASN A 69 -2.48 -14.14 8.10
C ASN A 69 -3.90 -14.09 8.70
N TRP A 70 -4.13 -13.24 9.70
CA TRP A 70 -5.44 -13.17 10.38
C TRP A 70 -6.50 -12.42 9.59
N GLY A 71 -6.14 -11.32 8.92
CA GLY A 71 -7.08 -10.51 8.15
C GLY A 71 -7.78 -11.30 7.06
N LEU A 72 -7.04 -12.12 6.30
CA LEU A 72 -7.61 -13.01 5.29
C LEU A 72 -8.60 -14.02 5.90
N LYS A 73 -8.24 -14.66 7.02
CA LYS A 73 -9.12 -15.60 7.73
C LYS A 73 -10.40 -14.91 8.20
N LEU A 74 -10.30 -13.71 8.77
CA LEU A 74 -11.46 -12.92 9.20
C LEU A 74 -12.38 -12.58 8.03
N ILE A 75 -11.83 -12.20 6.88
CA ILE A 75 -12.63 -11.98 5.65
C ILE A 75 -13.40 -13.24 5.26
N PHE A 76 -12.75 -14.42 5.21
CA PHE A 76 -13.42 -15.66 4.83
C PHE A 76 -14.51 -16.07 5.83
N VAL A 77 -14.27 -15.89 7.14
CA VAL A 77 -15.28 -16.14 8.17
C VAL A 77 -16.45 -15.16 8.00
N ALA A 78 -16.19 -13.87 7.82
CA ALA A 78 -17.23 -12.86 7.61
C ALA A 78 -18.05 -13.14 6.34
N LEU A 79 -17.41 -13.52 5.23
CA LEU A 79 -18.08 -13.95 4.00
C LEU A 79 -18.99 -15.16 4.26
N GLY A 80 -18.47 -16.22 4.86
CA GLY A 80 -19.25 -17.43 5.14
C GLY A 80 -20.46 -17.15 6.04
N VAL A 81 -20.26 -16.41 7.13
CA VAL A 81 -21.34 -16.03 8.05
C VAL A 81 -22.37 -15.14 7.36
N SER A 82 -21.94 -14.20 6.49
CA SER A 82 -22.86 -13.32 5.76
C SER A 82 -23.73 -14.07 4.75
N VAL A 83 -23.18 -15.06 4.03
CA VAL A 83 -23.95 -15.92 3.13
C VAL A 83 -25.00 -16.71 3.91
N ILE A 84 -24.61 -17.30 5.04
CA ILE A 84 -25.55 -18.02 5.93
C ILE A 84 -26.64 -17.07 6.43
N ALA A 85 -26.28 -15.87 6.88
CA ALA A 85 -27.24 -14.87 7.35
C ALA A 85 -28.24 -14.46 6.26
N VAL A 86 -27.78 -14.30 5.01
CA VAL A 86 -28.66 -14.00 3.86
C VAL A 86 -29.64 -15.15 3.65
N ILE A 87 -29.17 -16.40 3.59
CA ILE A 87 -30.03 -17.58 3.40
C ILE A 87 -31.09 -17.65 4.51
N LEU A 88 -30.67 -17.56 5.78
CA LEU A 88 -31.58 -17.61 6.93
C LEU A 88 -32.62 -16.49 6.91
N SER A 89 -32.22 -15.28 6.49
CA SER A 89 -33.14 -14.13 6.43
C SER A 89 -34.32 -14.36 5.48
N LEU A 90 -34.16 -15.19 4.45
CA LEU A 90 -35.17 -15.47 3.43
C LEU A 90 -36.18 -16.56 3.83
N ILE A 91 -35.86 -17.39 4.83
CA ILE A 91 -36.68 -18.56 5.20
C ILE A 91 -38.12 -18.18 5.60
N LYS A 92 -38.30 -17.23 6.54
CA LYS A 92 -39.62 -16.92 7.12
C LYS A 92 -39.91 -15.43 7.20
N ALA A 93 -41.17 -15.03 7.01
CA ALA A 93 -41.61 -13.67 7.33
C ALA A 93 -41.53 -13.40 8.85
N PRO A 94 -41.16 -12.19 9.28
CA PRO A 94 -40.71 -11.05 8.47
C PRO A 94 -39.26 -11.21 7.95
N ARG A 95 -39.01 -10.73 6.72
CA ARG A 95 -37.74 -10.92 5.99
C ARG A 95 -36.93 -9.63 5.80
N LYS A 96 -37.62 -8.50 5.58
CA LYS A 96 -37.00 -7.26 5.03
C LYS A 96 -35.80 -6.77 5.83
N ARG A 97 -35.96 -6.53 7.14
CA ARG A 97 -34.87 -5.99 7.99
C ARG A 97 -33.69 -6.96 8.11
N ALA A 98 -33.96 -8.23 8.40
CA ALA A 98 -32.91 -9.25 8.50
C ALA A 98 -32.15 -9.41 7.19
N PHE A 99 -32.85 -9.38 6.05
CA PHE A 99 -32.24 -9.43 4.73
C PHE A 99 -31.35 -8.22 4.46
N ILE A 100 -31.82 -7.00 4.72
CA ILE A 100 -31.01 -5.78 4.53
C ILE A 100 -29.71 -5.84 5.32
N LEU A 101 -29.77 -6.22 6.61
CA LEU A 101 -28.58 -6.31 7.46
C LEU A 101 -27.61 -7.40 7.00
N ALA A 102 -28.13 -8.59 6.66
CA ALA A 102 -27.31 -9.69 6.16
C ALA A 102 -26.68 -9.36 4.79
N PHE A 103 -27.42 -8.69 3.91
CA PHE A 103 -26.93 -8.27 2.61
C PHE A 103 -25.87 -7.17 2.75
N ALA A 104 -26.05 -6.19 3.65
CA ALA A 104 -25.03 -5.21 3.97
C ALA A 104 -23.74 -5.85 4.50
N SER A 105 -23.86 -6.86 5.37
CA SER A 105 -22.72 -7.66 5.85
C SER A 105 -21.97 -8.36 4.70
N LEU A 106 -22.71 -8.96 3.76
CA LEU A 106 -22.15 -9.61 2.58
C LEU A 106 -21.46 -8.61 1.65
N LEU A 107 -22.03 -7.42 1.45
CA LEU A 107 -21.40 -6.36 0.65
C LEU A 107 -20.09 -5.89 1.27
N ILE A 108 -20.04 -5.63 2.58
CA ILE A 108 -18.82 -5.20 3.26
C ILE A 108 -17.74 -6.28 3.17
N ALA A 109 -18.09 -7.54 3.48
CA ALA A 109 -17.14 -8.65 3.41
C ALA A 109 -16.67 -8.91 1.97
N GLY A 110 -17.58 -8.82 0.99
CA GLY A 110 -17.30 -8.97 -0.43
C GLY A 110 -16.38 -7.88 -0.97
N LEU A 111 -16.62 -6.61 -0.62
CA LEU A 111 -15.74 -5.50 -1.00
C LEU A 111 -14.35 -5.62 -0.34
N SER A 112 -14.31 -6.04 0.94
CA SER A 112 -13.04 -6.28 1.65
C SER A 112 -12.23 -7.38 0.95
N PHE A 113 -12.87 -8.50 0.62
CA PHE A 113 -12.25 -9.57 -0.15
C PHE A 113 -11.80 -9.10 -1.53
N GLY A 114 -12.67 -8.41 -2.27
CA GLY A 114 -12.36 -7.87 -3.59
C GLY A 114 -11.13 -6.96 -3.58
N ARG A 115 -11.00 -6.11 -2.56
CA ARG A 115 -9.84 -5.22 -2.41
C ARG A 115 -8.54 -5.99 -2.16
N VAL A 116 -8.56 -7.00 -1.31
CA VAL A 116 -7.38 -7.83 -1.01
C VAL A 116 -7.03 -8.74 -2.20
N ALA A 117 -8.02 -9.31 -2.87
CA ALA A 117 -7.83 -10.09 -4.08
C ALA A 117 -7.23 -9.25 -5.22
N ALA A 118 -7.73 -8.02 -5.42
CA ALA A 118 -7.17 -7.09 -6.40
C ALA A 118 -5.70 -6.74 -6.08
N PHE A 119 -5.39 -6.43 -4.81
CA PHE A 119 -4.02 -6.16 -4.37
C PHE A 119 -3.10 -7.37 -4.57
N GLY A 120 -3.55 -8.56 -4.17
CA GLY A 120 -2.78 -9.80 -4.37
C GLY A 120 -2.56 -10.10 -5.85
N GLY A 121 -3.56 -9.86 -6.69
CA GLY A 121 -3.45 -10.01 -8.15
C GLY A 121 -2.43 -9.07 -8.78
N GLU A 122 -2.38 -7.81 -8.33
CA GLU A 122 -1.35 -6.84 -8.74
C GLU A 122 0.03 -7.28 -8.24
N ALA A 123 0.16 -7.58 -6.95
CA ALA A 123 1.42 -7.93 -6.31
C ALA A 123 2.05 -9.25 -6.78
N SER A 124 1.29 -10.16 -7.39
CA SER A 124 1.82 -11.39 -8.00
C SER A 124 2.28 -11.20 -9.44
N ARG A 125 1.93 -10.07 -10.09
CA ARG A 125 2.32 -9.78 -11.48
C ARG A 125 3.61 -8.96 -11.56
N LEU A 126 3.91 -8.22 -10.50
CA LEU A 126 5.11 -7.38 -10.46
C LEU A 126 6.33 -8.21 -10.05
N PRO A 127 7.50 -7.98 -10.65
CA PRO A 127 8.72 -8.70 -10.30
C PRO A 127 9.19 -8.40 -8.87
N PRO A 128 10.06 -9.25 -8.30
CA PRO A 128 10.63 -9.07 -6.96
C PRO A 128 11.75 -8.04 -6.95
N ILE A 129 11.41 -6.80 -7.31
CA ILE A 129 12.33 -5.66 -7.33
C ILE A 129 12.02 -4.79 -6.12
N HIS A 130 13.06 -4.43 -5.39
CA HIS A 130 13.01 -3.47 -4.29
C HIS A 130 14.19 -2.50 -4.31
N ASP A 131 15.04 -2.59 -5.35
CA ASP A 131 16.23 -1.78 -5.56
C ASP A 131 16.27 -1.40 -7.03
N VAL A 132 16.21 -0.10 -7.31
CA VAL A 132 16.22 0.43 -8.67
C VAL A 132 17.20 1.59 -8.76
N GLN A 133 17.81 1.77 -9.92
CA GLN A 133 18.59 2.96 -10.21
C GLN A 133 18.58 3.33 -11.69
N THR A 134 18.96 4.57 -11.97
CA THR A 134 19.06 5.13 -13.32
C THR A 134 20.27 4.63 -14.12
N ASP A 135 21.29 4.07 -13.44
CA ASP A 135 22.51 3.59 -14.09
C ASP A 135 23.14 2.39 -13.34
N TRP A 136 22.90 1.19 -13.85
CA TRP A 136 23.51 -0.05 -13.34
C TRP A 136 24.96 -0.27 -13.80
N SER A 137 25.47 0.49 -14.77
CA SER A 137 26.87 0.36 -15.23
C SER A 137 27.86 1.00 -14.26
N ASN A 138 27.40 1.97 -13.47
CA ASN A 138 28.15 2.61 -12.39
C ASN A 138 27.28 2.69 -11.11
N PRO A 139 27.08 1.58 -10.39
CA PRO A 139 26.14 1.53 -9.27
C PRO A 139 26.43 2.55 -8.18
N ILE A 140 25.39 3.22 -7.66
CA ILE A 140 25.53 4.09 -6.49
C ILE A 140 25.61 3.23 -5.23
N MET A 141 26.66 3.43 -4.42
CA MET A 141 26.85 2.74 -3.14
C MET A 141 26.64 3.70 -1.97
N PRO A 142 26.06 3.23 -0.85
CA PRO A 142 25.75 4.05 0.32
C PRO A 142 27.03 4.53 1.03
N SER A 143 26.97 5.70 1.66
CA SER A 143 28.01 6.16 2.59
C SER A 143 28.00 5.37 3.90
N ASP A 144 29.07 5.51 4.67
CA ASP A 144 29.15 4.95 6.03
C ASP A 144 28.03 5.46 6.94
N ALA A 145 27.59 6.71 6.76
CA ALA A 145 26.48 7.29 7.52
C ALA A 145 25.16 6.58 7.21
N LEU A 146 24.89 6.31 5.93
CA LEU A 146 23.69 5.56 5.53
C LEU A 146 23.74 4.10 5.98
N LEU A 147 24.91 3.46 5.89
CA LEU A 147 25.10 2.10 6.41
C LEU A 147 24.86 2.04 7.93
N ALA A 148 25.31 3.05 8.69
CA ALA A 148 25.07 3.13 10.13
C ALA A 148 23.57 3.24 10.45
N VAL A 149 22.84 4.16 9.79
CA VAL A 149 21.39 4.31 9.99
C VAL A 149 20.62 3.05 9.56
N ARG A 150 21.06 2.36 8.49
CA ARG A 150 20.49 1.08 8.08
C ARG A 150 20.67 0.01 9.16
N ALA A 151 21.87 -0.09 9.75
CA ALA A 151 22.15 -1.02 10.83
C ALA A 151 21.34 -0.74 12.09
N GLU A 152 21.18 0.54 12.48
CA GLU A 152 20.36 0.96 13.63
C GLU A 152 18.88 0.57 13.48
N THR A 153 18.37 0.55 12.25
CA THR A 153 16.98 0.16 11.94
C THR A 153 16.82 -1.30 11.54
N GLU A 154 17.86 -2.11 11.68
CA GLU A 154 17.85 -3.54 11.31
C GLU A 154 17.41 -3.77 9.85
N ALA A 155 17.94 -2.97 8.91
CA ALA A 155 17.70 -3.16 7.49
C ALA A 155 18.07 -4.59 7.08
N MET A 156 17.13 -5.30 6.47
CA MET A 156 17.29 -6.71 6.09
C MET A 156 17.87 -6.88 4.70
N ASN A 157 17.56 -5.95 3.79
CA ASN A 157 18.08 -5.98 2.44
C ASN A 157 19.48 -5.35 2.42
N PRO A 158 20.50 -5.99 1.83
CA PRO A 158 21.78 -5.34 1.59
C PRO A 158 21.67 -4.35 0.42
N VAL A 159 22.64 -3.44 0.29
CA VAL A 159 22.82 -2.62 -0.92
C VAL A 159 24.06 -3.13 -1.63
N GLU A 160 23.85 -3.80 -2.76
CA GLU A 160 24.93 -4.45 -3.52
C GLU A 160 25.16 -3.73 -4.85
N ALA A 161 26.36 -3.89 -5.43
CA ALA A 161 26.64 -3.30 -6.74
C ALA A 161 25.84 -4.01 -7.86
N ALA A 162 25.67 -5.32 -7.75
CA ALA A 162 24.94 -6.15 -8.71
C ALA A 162 24.06 -7.16 -7.95
N PRO A 163 22.94 -6.70 -7.36
CA PRO A 163 22.07 -7.57 -6.58
C PRO A 163 21.39 -8.61 -7.49
N ILE A 164 21.23 -9.82 -6.95
CA ILE A 164 20.51 -10.91 -7.59
C ILE A 164 19.25 -11.25 -6.81
N VAL A 165 18.26 -11.80 -7.51
CA VAL A 165 17.06 -12.32 -6.84
C VAL A 165 17.43 -13.59 -6.06
N PRO A 166 17.06 -13.70 -4.77
CA PRO A 166 17.43 -14.86 -3.96
C PRO A 166 16.60 -16.10 -4.30
N GLU A 167 17.17 -17.28 -4.05
CA GLU A 167 16.57 -18.60 -4.33
C GLU A 167 15.16 -18.78 -3.74
N TYR A 168 14.91 -18.25 -2.55
CA TYR A 168 13.61 -18.40 -1.90
C TYR A 168 12.49 -17.59 -2.58
N ALA A 169 12.80 -16.78 -3.59
CA ALA A 169 11.79 -16.08 -4.39
C ALA A 169 11.05 -17.01 -5.36
N GLU A 170 11.58 -18.20 -5.68
CA GLU A 170 11.03 -19.12 -6.70
C GLU A 170 9.54 -19.42 -6.49
N ASP A 171 9.13 -19.67 -5.25
CA ASP A 171 7.74 -20.04 -4.93
C ASP A 171 6.73 -18.96 -5.33
N ARG A 172 7.15 -17.68 -5.28
CA ARG A 172 6.27 -16.54 -5.57
C ARG A 172 6.54 -15.92 -6.94
N TRP A 173 7.77 -15.98 -7.41
CA TRP A 173 8.22 -15.45 -8.70
C TRP A 173 9.06 -16.49 -9.45
N PRO A 174 8.43 -17.54 -10.01
CA PRO A 174 9.16 -18.62 -10.67
C PRO A 174 10.03 -18.11 -11.82
N GLY A 175 11.26 -18.61 -11.90
CA GLY A 175 12.23 -18.26 -12.95
C GLY A 175 12.92 -16.91 -12.78
N THR A 176 12.72 -16.23 -11.64
CA THR A 176 13.45 -15.01 -11.29
C THR A 176 14.73 -15.23 -10.46
N PRO A 177 14.87 -16.25 -9.59
CA PRO A 177 16.09 -16.46 -8.81
C PRO A 177 17.37 -16.53 -9.65
N GLY A 178 18.45 -15.99 -9.09
CA GLY A 178 19.76 -15.93 -9.72
C GLY A 178 19.89 -14.87 -10.82
N ARG A 179 18.79 -14.30 -11.29
CA ARG A 179 18.80 -13.19 -12.25
C ARG A 179 19.24 -11.88 -11.58
N LEU A 180 19.87 -11.01 -12.36
CA LEU A 180 20.23 -9.67 -11.90
C LEU A 180 18.97 -8.83 -11.72
N VAL A 181 18.90 -8.07 -10.64
CA VAL A 181 17.83 -7.10 -10.42
C VAL A 181 17.81 -6.05 -11.54
N SER A 182 18.98 -5.70 -12.09
CA SER A 182 19.08 -4.78 -13.24
C SER A 182 18.37 -5.31 -14.49
N GLU A 183 18.50 -6.61 -14.79
CA GLU A 183 17.79 -7.24 -15.91
C GLU A 183 16.27 -7.21 -15.68
N LEU A 184 15.83 -7.50 -14.45
CA LEU A 184 14.42 -7.45 -14.12
C LEU A 184 13.86 -6.03 -14.17
N GLN A 185 14.64 -5.03 -13.76
CA GLN A 185 14.25 -3.63 -13.88
C GLN A 185 14.06 -3.27 -15.36
N GLU A 186 15.05 -3.57 -16.21
CA GLU A 186 14.98 -3.30 -17.65
C GLU A 186 13.76 -3.96 -18.31
N GLU A 187 13.45 -5.21 -17.97
CA GLU A 187 12.26 -5.92 -18.48
C GLU A 187 10.93 -5.37 -17.97
N ALA A 188 10.91 -4.78 -16.78
CA ALA A 188 9.69 -4.29 -16.15
C ALA A 188 9.34 -2.85 -16.54
N GLU A 189 10.34 -2.08 -16.94
CA GLU A 189 10.19 -0.69 -17.38
C GLU A 189 9.31 -0.56 -18.62
N PHE A 190 8.71 0.63 -18.79
CA PHE A 190 7.82 0.90 -19.92
C PHE A 190 8.46 0.57 -21.27
N ASP A 191 7.83 -0.36 -21.99
CA ASP A 191 8.20 -0.74 -23.35
C ASP A 191 7.13 -0.25 -24.33
N PRO A 192 7.41 0.77 -25.15
CA PRO A 192 6.44 1.30 -26.11
C PRO A 192 6.07 0.30 -27.22
N THR A 193 6.78 -0.83 -27.34
CA THR A 193 6.43 -1.91 -28.27
C THR A 193 5.39 -2.87 -27.70
N GLN A 194 5.20 -2.86 -26.37
CA GLN A 194 4.26 -3.75 -25.66
C GLN A 194 3.15 -3.01 -24.92
N GLN A 195 3.31 -1.72 -24.65
CA GLN A 195 2.37 -0.90 -23.88
C GLN A 195 2.02 0.39 -24.64
N ASP A 196 0.72 0.70 -24.67
CA ASP A 196 0.21 1.90 -25.38
C ASP A 196 0.40 3.19 -24.56
N ASP A 197 0.35 3.12 -23.23
CA ASP A 197 0.48 4.26 -22.32
C ASP A 197 1.51 3.98 -21.22
N ARG A 198 2.35 4.99 -20.93
CA ARG A 198 3.30 4.97 -19.81
C ARG A 198 2.58 4.90 -18.45
N ALA A 199 1.36 5.43 -18.37
CA ALA A 199 0.55 5.37 -17.16
C ALA A 199 0.15 3.93 -16.79
N ASP A 200 0.10 3.04 -17.78
CA ASP A 200 -0.22 1.62 -17.59
C ASP A 200 1.02 0.79 -17.25
N ALA A 201 2.23 1.37 -17.36
CA ALA A 201 3.47 0.70 -16.99
C ALA A 201 3.61 0.63 -15.47
N PRO A 202 3.78 -0.57 -14.89
CA PRO A 202 4.00 -0.68 -13.46
C PRO A 202 5.34 -0.07 -13.01
N TYR A 203 6.33 -0.05 -13.92
CA TYR A 203 7.63 0.58 -13.70
C TYR A 203 7.86 1.64 -14.79
N PRO A 204 8.01 2.93 -14.41
CA PRO A 204 8.40 3.96 -15.37
C PRO A 204 9.85 3.74 -15.82
N LYS A 205 10.16 4.10 -17.06
CA LYS A 205 11.54 4.08 -17.55
C LYS A 205 12.43 5.01 -16.72
N LEU A 206 13.57 4.50 -16.25
CA LEU A 206 14.53 5.25 -15.45
C LEU A 206 15.82 5.48 -16.26
N ASP A 207 16.18 6.74 -16.46
CA ASP A 207 17.41 7.13 -17.13
C ASP A 207 18.09 8.24 -16.32
N SER A 208 19.42 8.32 -16.38
CA SER A 208 20.15 9.46 -15.81
C SER A 208 19.66 10.76 -16.42
N TYR A 209 19.53 11.81 -15.60
CA TYR A 209 19.17 13.13 -16.10
C TYR A 209 20.42 13.96 -16.39
N ILE A 210 20.50 14.52 -17.60
CA ILE A 210 21.60 15.39 -18.04
C ILE A 210 21.05 16.82 -18.15
N THR A 211 21.73 17.77 -17.51
CA THR A 211 21.39 19.19 -17.54
C THR A 211 22.62 20.04 -17.86
N GLN A 212 22.40 21.25 -18.37
CA GLN A 212 23.42 22.27 -18.55
C GLN A 212 23.70 23.06 -17.27
N ALA A 213 22.92 22.85 -16.21
CA ALA A 213 23.16 23.45 -14.91
C ALA A 213 24.49 22.93 -14.31
N PRO A 214 25.36 23.82 -13.76
CA PRO A 214 26.55 23.42 -13.03
C PRO A 214 26.22 22.54 -11.81
N SER A 215 27.18 21.70 -11.38
CA SER A 215 26.93 20.71 -10.33
C SER A 215 26.54 21.31 -8.99
N GLU A 216 27.07 22.49 -8.65
CA GLU A 216 26.69 23.25 -7.45
C GLU A 216 25.20 23.65 -7.49
N ALA A 217 24.75 24.25 -8.60
CA ALA A 217 23.34 24.63 -8.79
C ALA A 217 22.40 23.41 -8.81
N ALA A 218 22.82 22.32 -9.46
CA ALA A 218 22.07 21.07 -9.45
C ALA A 218 21.96 20.49 -8.02
N PHE A 219 23.05 20.51 -7.26
CA PHE A 219 23.08 20.03 -5.88
C PHE A 219 22.13 20.83 -4.98
N GLU A 220 22.19 22.16 -5.03
CA GLU A 220 21.31 23.02 -4.23
C GLU A 220 19.83 22.79 -4.55
N ALA A 221 19.48 22.70 -5.83
CA ALA A 221 18.12 22.45 -6.28
C ALA A 221 17.60 21.09 -5.79
N ILE A 222 18.40 20.03 -5.98
CA ILE A 222 18.02 18.67 -5.56
C ILE A 222 17.90 18.59 -4.04
N LEU A 223 18.83 19.18 -3.29
CA LEU A 223 18.77 19.20 -1.83
C LEU A 223 17.52 19.92 -1.33
N THR A 224 17.11 20.99 -2.03
CA THR A 224 15.86 21.71 -1.73
C THR A 224 14.64 20.81 -1.96
N LEU A 225 14.56 20.13 -3.11
CA LEU A 225 13.47 19.19 -3.41
C LEU A 225 13.39 18.06 -2.37
N VAL A 226 14.53 17.49 -1.96
CA VAL A 226 14.59 16.45 -0.92
C VAL A 226 14.03 16.97 0.42
N LYS A 227 14.35 18.21 0.80
CA LYS A 227 13.80 18.85 2.01
C LYS A 227 12.31 19.12 1.90
N GLU A 228 11.84 19.63 0.77
CA GLU A 228 10.42 19.93 0.53
C GLU A 228 9.54 18.67 0.53
N ARG A 229 10.10 17.55 0.11
CA ARG A 229 9.48 16.22 0.20
C ARG A 229 9.39 15.69 1.63
N GLY A 230 10.03 16.34 2.60
CA GLY A 230 10.06 15.92 4.00
C GLY A 230 10.85 14.62 4.22
N TRP A 231 11.74 14.26 3.29
CA TRP A 231 12.60 13.10 3.45
C TRP A 231 13.67 13.37 4.50
N VAL A 232 14.04 12.34 5.25
CA VAL A 232 15.06 12.46 6.29
C VAL A 232 16.43 12.39 5.62
N ILE A 233 17.13 13.51 5.53
CA ILE A 233 18.49 13.56 4.99
C ILE A 233 19.44 12.86 5.98
N VAL A 234 20.15 11.85 5.48
CA VAL A 234 21.15 11.09 6.23
C VAL A 234 22.55 11.65 5.99
N ALA A 235 22.87 11.98 4.74
CA ALA A 235 24.12 12.59 4.36
C ALA A 235 23.94 13.55 3.19
N SER A 236 24.73 14.62 3.16
CA SER A 236 24.83 15.53 2.02
C SER A 236 26.27 16.03 1.92
N ASP A 237 26.91 15.80 0.78
CA ASP A 237 28.29 16.21 0.48
C ASP A 237 28.30 16.83 -0.91
N GLU A 238 28.35 18.16 -0.95
CA GLU A 238 28.36 18.95 -2.18
C GLU A 238 29.61 18.70 -3.01
N THR A 239 30.77 18.56 -2.35
CA THR A 239 32.05 18.34 -3.03
C THR A 239 32.09 16.98 -3.72
N ALA A 240 31.51 15.95 -3.08
CA ALA A 240 31.37 14.63 -3.67
C ALA A 240 30.12 14.48 -4.56
N GLY A 241 29.26 15.50 -4.66
CA GLY A 241 28.00 15.44 -5.39
C GLY A 241 27.03 14.38 -4.86
N ARG A 242 26.97 14.18 -3.53
CA ARG A 242 26.19 13.11 -2.90
C ARG A 242 25.07 13.66 -2.03
N ILE A 243 23.86 13.13 -2.22
CA ILE A 243 22.73 13.33 -1.29
C ILE A 243 22.15 11.96 -0.97
N GLU A 244 21.99 11.65 0.32
CA GLU A 244 21.39 10.41 0.80
C GLU A 244 20.28 10.74 1.77
N ALA A 245 19.10 10.16 1.54
CA ALA A 245 17.92 10.41 2.35
C ALA A 245 17.08 9.14 2.53
N THR A 246 16.19 9.16 3.51
CA THR A 246 15.24 8.08 3.78
C THR A 246 13.81 8.59 3.66
N GLU A 247 13.00 7.91 2.86
CA GLU A 247 11.54 8.07 2.81
C GLU A 247 10.88 6.99 3.68
N THR A 248 9.74 7.30 4.27
CA THR A 248 9.03 6.40 5.18
C THR A 248 7.56 6.29 4.80
N SER A 249 7.15 5.08 4.41
CA SER A 249 5.78 4.78 3.99
C SER A 249 4.75 5.07 5.08
N PHE A 250 3.59 5.56 4.67
CA PHE A 250 2.58 6.07 5.61
C PHE A 250 1.99 5.01 6.54
N TRP A 251 1.70 3.81 6.05
CA TRP A 251 0.89 2.81 6.79
C TRP A 251 1.72 1.82 7.58
N PHE A 252 2.89 1.43 7.09
CA PHE A 252 3.66 0.32 7.66
C PHE A 252 5.08 0.71 8.05
N ASP A 253 5.40 2.00 8.04
CA ASP A 253 6.71 2.53 8.44
C ASP A 253 7.89 1.92 7.66
N PHE A 254 7.63 1.35 6.48
CA PHE A 254 8.69 0.89 5.58
C PHE A 254 9.59 2.05 5.21
N LYS A 255 10.89 1.80 5.25
CA LYS A 255 11.93 2.77 4.96
C LYS A 255 12.63 2.41 3.67
N ASP A 256 12.68 3.38 2.78
CA ASP A 256 13.38 3.28 1.51
C ASP A 256 14.47 4.35 1.48
N ASP A 257 15.67 3.95 1.10
CA ASP A 257 16.81 4.84 1.03
C ASP A 257 17.02 5.32 -0.40
N ILE A 258 17.14 6.64 -0.55
CA ILE A 258 17.36 7.34 -1.81
C ILE A 258 18.78 7.85 -1.79
N MET A 259 19.57 7.45 -2.78
CA MET A 259 20.94 7.92 -2.99
C MET A 259 21.00 8.64 -4.32
N ILE A 260 21.46 9.88 -4.29
CA ILE A 260 21.55 10.75 -5.45
C ILE A 260 23.02 11.10 -5.65
N ARG A 261 23.47 10.95 -6.90
CA ARG A 261 24.84 11.25 -7.32
C ARG A 261 24.80 12.28 -8.44
N ILE A 262 25.54 13.36 -8.26
CA ILE A 262 25.66 14.50 -9.17
C ILE A 262 27.11 14.56 -9.62
N GLN A 263 27.35 14.50 -10.92
CA GLN A 263 28.69 14.54 -11.50
C GLN A 263 28.77 15.64 -12.56
N PRO A 264 29.88 16.38 -12.66
CA PRO A 264 30.08 17.32 -13.75
C PRO A 264 30.18 16.57 -15.09
N THR A 265 29.64 17.16 -16.14
CA THR A 265 29.86 16.70 -17.52
C THR A 265 31.04 17.44 -18.16
N GLU A 266 31.59 16.89 -19.23
CA GLU A 266 32.67 17.55 -20.00
C GLU A 266 32.24 18.91 -20.57
N GLU A 267 30.94 19.11 -20.80
CA GLU A 267 30.34 20.34 -21.33
C GLU A 267 30.11 21.42 -20.26
N GLY A 268 30.46 21.16 -19.00
CA GLY A 268 30.26 22.10 -17.88
C GLY A 268 28.87 22.04 -17.23
N GLY A 269 28.03 21.09 -17.65
CA GLY A 269 26.75 20.76 -17.04
C GLY A 269 26.89 19.66 -15.97
N SER A 270 25.78 18.96 -15.70
CA SER A 270 25.72 17.91 -14.69
C SER A 270 24.96 16.67 -15.16
N ARG A 271 25.45 15.50 -14.76
CA ARG A 271 24.75 14.22 -14.81
C ARG A 271 24.23 13.87 -13.42
N ILE A 272 22.95 13.52 -13.34
CA ILE A 272 22.25 13.17 -12.11
C ILE A 272 21.80 11.71 -12.21
N ASP A 273 22.32 10.88 -11.31
CA ASP A 273 21.91 9.50 -11.12
C ASP A 273 21.17 9.36 -9.79
N VAL A 274 20.16 8.49 -9.76
CA VAL A 274 19.37 8.22 -8.56
C VAL A 274 19.22 6.72 -8.39
N ARG A 275 19.43 6.24 -7.16
CA ARG A 275 19.12 4.89 -6.69
C ARG A 275 18.12 4.97 -5.55
N SER A 276 17.13 4.09 -5.53
CA SER A 276 16.16 3.98 -4.44
C SER A 276 15.99 2.51 -4.08
N THR A 277 16.20 2.18 -2.80
CA THR A 277 16.26 0.78 -2.32
C THR A 277 15.54 0.59 -0.98
N SER A 278 14.72 -0.45 -0.90
CA SER A 278 13.94 -0.76 0.30
C SER A 278 14.79 -1.44 1.36
N ARG A 279 14.62 -1.08 2.63
CA ARG A 279 15.33 -1.77 3.73
C ARG A 279 14.80 -3.17 4.02
N VAL A 280 13.55 -3.45 3.67
CA VAL A 280 12.89 -4.74 3.92
C VAL A 280 11.99 -5.11 2.74
N GLY A 281 11.72 -6.42 2.61
CA GLY A 281 10.83 -6.96 1.59
C GLY A 281 11.53 -7.20 0.26
N LEU A 282 11.06 -8.21 -0.48
CA LEU A 282 11.63 -8.58 -1.78
C LEU A 282 11.09 -7.75 -2.94
N SER A 283 9.86 -7.25 -2.82
CA SER A 283 9.20 -6.45 -3.85
C SER A 283 8.59 -5.23 -3.18
N ASP A 284 8.77 -4.07 -3.80
CA ASP A 284 8.21 -2.79 -3.37
C ASP A 284 6.96 -2.38 -4.18
N LEU A 285 6.52 -3.25 -5.10
CA LEU A 285 5.40 -3.02 -6.01
C LEU A 285 5.57 -1.78 -6.92
N GLY A 286 6.80 -1.48 -7.31
CA GLY A 286 7.16 -0.33 -8.15
C GLY A 286 7.24 1.00 -7.40
N ALA A 287 7.18 0.99 -6.06
CA ALA A 287 7.25 2.21 -5.26
C ALA A 287 8.56 2.99 -5.47
N ASN A 288 9.71 2.31 -5.46
CA ASN A 288 11.01 2.94 -5.69
C ASN A 288 11.12 3.49 -7.12
N ALA A 289 10.65 2.75 -8.13
CA ALA A 289 10.69 3.23 -9.52
C ALA A 289 9.83 4.49 -9.72
N LYS A 290 8.61 4.51 -9.18
CA LYS A 290 7.75 5.71 -9.18
C LYS A 290 8.39 6.87 -8.41
N ARG A 291 9.04 6.59 -7.28
CA ARG A 291 9.73 7.61 -6.48
C ARG A 291 10.87 8.26 -7.27
N VAL A 292 11.72 7.45 -7.89
CA VAL A 292 12.83 7.94 -8.71
C VAL A 292 12.31 8.77 -9.88
N ARG A 293 11.34 8.26 -10.64
CA ARG A 293 10.75 9.01 -11.77
C ARG A 293 10.17 10.36 -11.33
N ASN A 294 9.36 10.38 -10.28
CA ASN A 294 8.76 11.62 -9.78
C ASN A 294 9.83 12.61 -9.30
N LEU A 295 10.91 12.14 -8.69
CA LEU A 295 12.03 13.00 -8.31
C LEU A 295 12.74 13.58 -9.54
N LEU A 296 13.00 12.75 -10.56
CA LEU A 296 13.62 13.20 -11.81
C LEU A 296 12.75 14.21 -12.55
N ASP A 297 11.42 14.05 -12.55
CA ASP A 297 10.48 15.02 -13.13
C ASP A 297 10.58 16.39 -12.45
N ASP A 298 10.63 16.42 -11.10
CA ASP A 298 10.78 17.66 -10.36
C ASP A 298 12.15 18.30 -10.57
N ILE A 299 13.22 17.49 -10.64
CA ILE A 299 14.57 17.96 -10.94
C ILE A 299 14.61 18.60 -12.32
N GLU A 300 13.99 17.97 -13.32
CA GLU A 300 13.89 18.52 -14.67
C GLU A 300 13.14 19.85 -14.68
N ILE A 301 12.06 19.99 -13.90
CA ILE A 301 11.33 21.25 -13.77
C ILE A 301 12.20 22.32 -13.08
N ALA A 302 12.94 21.96 -12.03
CA ALA A 302 13.74 22.88 -11.24
C ALA A 302 15.01 23.37 -11.95
N LEU A 303 15.54 22.58 -12.91
CA LEU A 303 16.81 22.85 -13.61
C LEU A 303 16.64 23.25 -15.08
N ARG A 304 15.41 23.47 -15.53
CA ARG A 304 15.07 24.08 -16.83
C ARG A 304 15.26 25.60 -16.80
#